data_AF-A0A2V9R2A6-F1
#
_entry.id   AF-A0A2V9R2A6-F1
#
_cell.length_a   1.000
_cell.length_b   1.000
_cell.length_c   1.000
_cell.angle_alpha   90.00
_cell.angle_beta   90.00
_cell.angle_gamma   90.00
#
_symmetry.space_group_name_H-M   'P 1'
#
loop_
_entity.id
_entity.type
_entity.pdbx_description
1 polymer ?
#
loop_
_entity_poly.entity_id
_entity_poly.type
_entity_poly.pdbx_seq_one_letter_code
_entity_poly.pdbx_strand_id
1 'polypeptide(L)' 'MDKPVLVSITQAKVRLEELIEGARGGEKIIICRRGKPVALAQTDLRSQSTRSQSKPRQ' A
#
# COMPACT_ATOMS: atom_id res chain seq x y z
N MET A 1 -5.15 -11.64 -14.14
CA MET A 1 -4.55 -10.29 -14.21
C MET A 1 -5.19 -9.46 -13.12
N ASP A 2 -4.51 -9.34 -11.98
CA ASP A 2 -5.00 -8.57 -10.84
C ASP A 2 -4.98 -7.09 -11.22
N LYS A 3 -6.17 -6.54 -11.51
CA LYS A 3 -6.32 -5.14 -11.93
C LYS A 3 -6.15 -4.24 -10.70
N PRO A 4 -5.40 -3.14 -10.80
CA PRO A 4 -5.25 -2.21 -9.69
C PRO A 4 -6.56 -1.49 -9.39
N VAL A 5 -6.85 -1.28 -8.11
CA VAL A 5 -8.00 -0.52 -7.64
C VAL A 5 -7.64 0.96 -7.69
N LEU A 6 -8.36 1.74 -8.50
CA LEU A 6 -8.17 3.18 -8.61
C LEU A 6 -9.13 3.92 -7.68
N VAL A 7 -8.61 4.73 -6.78
CA VAL A 7 -9.42 5.53 -5.85
C VAL A 7 -9.03 7.00 -5.89
N SER A 8 -9.99 7.90 -5.70
CA SER A 8 -9.68 9.32 -5.50
C SER A 8 -9.14 9.57 -4.08
N ILE A 9 -8.47 10.70 -3.86
CA ILE A 9 -8.06 11.14 -2.50
C ILE A 9 -9.26 11.16 -1.54
N THR A 10 -10.43 11.63 -1.99
CA THR A 10 -11.62 11.71 -1.14
C THR A 10 -12.08 10.32 -0.72
N GLN A 11 -12.13 9.37 -1.66
CA GLN A 11 -12.48 7.97 -1.34
C GLN A 11 -11.44 7.30 -0.45
N ALA A 12 -10.15 7.57 -0.69
CA ALA A 12 -9.07 7.03 0.13
C ALA A 12 -9.15 7.49 1.60
N LYS A 13 -9.62 8.72 1.84
CA LYS A 13 -9.83 9.24 3.20
C LYS A 13 -11.01 8.59 3.91
N VAL A 14 -12.11 8.35 3.19
CA VAL A 14 -13.33 7.76 3.77
C VAL A 14 -13.17 6.26 4.02
N ARG A 15 -12.49 5.55 3.13
CA ARG A 15 -12.37 4.09 3.13
C ARG A 15 -10.97 3.61 3.51
N LEU A 16 -10.26 4.39 4.33
CA LEU A 16 -8.85 4.15 4.59
C LEU A 16 -8.59 2.74 5.14
N GLU A 17 -9.39 2.30 6.11
CA GLU A 17 -9.24 0.99 6.74
C GLU A 17 -9.44 -0.16 5.76
N GLU A 18 -10.55 -0.14 5.00
CA GLU A 18 -10.83 -1.13 3.94
C GLU A 18 -9.70 -1.23 2.92
N LEU A 19 -9.16 -0.08 2.49
CA LEU A 19 -8.08 -0.03 1.52
C LEU A 19 -6.76 -0.57 2.12
N ILE A 20 -6.50 -0.34 3.42
CA ILE A 20 -5.35 -0.94 4.09
C ILE A 20 -5.49 -2.46 4.15
N GLU A 21 -6.68 -2.98 4.45
CA GLU A 21 -6.94 -4.42 4.46
C GLU A 21 -6.77 -5.05 3.08
N GLY A 22 -7.31 -4.41 2.03
CA GLY A 22 -7.08 -4.85 0.65
C GLY A 22 -5.59 -4.86 0.28
N ALA A 23 -4.86 -3.80 0.62
CA ALA A 23 -3.42 -3.73 0.38
C ALA A 23 -2.63 -4.80 1.16
N ARG A 24 -3.09 -5.19 2.36
CA ARG A 24 -2.55 -6.32 3.15
C ARG A 24 -2.86 -7.67 2.51
N GLY A 25 -4.02 -7.81 1.87
CA GLY A 25 -4.42 -8.96 1.07
C GLY A 25 -3.63 -9.11 -0.25
N GLY A 26 -2.75 -8.17 -0.57
CA GLY A 26 -1.94 -8.17 -1.78
C GLY A 26 -2.53 -7.36 -2.93
N GLU A 27 -3.64 -6.64 -2.70
CA GLU A 27 -4.20 -5.75 -3.71
C GLU A 27 -3.29 -4.55 -3.97
N LYS A 28 -3.29 -4.10 -5.23
CA LYS A 28 -2.61 -2.87 -5.64
C LYS A 28 -3.62 -1.73 -5.69
N ILE A 29 -3.46 -0.76 -4.81
CA ILE A 29 -4.37 0.37 -4.70
C ILE A 29 -3.66 1.63 -5.15
N ILE A 30 -4.15 2.26 -6.22
CA ILE A 30 -3.60 3.49 -6.76
C ILE A 30 -4.51 4.64 -6.36
N ILE A 31 -3.94 5.60 -5.63
CA ILE A 31 -4.62 6.83 -5.25
C ILE A 31 -4.38 7.86 -6.36
N CYS A 32 -5.47 8.43 -6.86
CA CYS A 32 -5.50 9.39 -7.94
C CYS A 32 -5.96 10.78 -7.45
N ARG A 33 -5.34 11.83 -8.01
CA ARG A 33 -5.77 13.23 -7.87
C ARG A 33 -6.01 13.82 -9.25
N ARG A 34 -7.23 14.34 -9.48
CA ARG A 34 -7.63 14.90 -10.79
C ARG A 34 -7.34 13.93 -11.96
N GLY A 35 -7.67 12.65 -11.76
CA GLY A 35 -7.47 11.59 -12.76
C GLY A 35 -6.01 11.12 -12.94
N LYS A 36 -5.04 11.71 -12.24
CA LYS A 36 -3.63 11.33 -12.32
C LYS A 36 -3.23 10.48 -11.11
N PRO A 37 -2.50 9.38 -11.28
CA PRO A 37 -1.99 8.58 -10.16
C PRO A 37 -0.96 9.40 -9.37
N VAL A 38 -1.07 9.39 -8.04
CA VAL A 38 -0.19 10.14 -7.13
C VAL A 38 0.43 9.28 -6.03
N ALA A 39 -0.15 8.13 -5.70
CA ALA A 39 0.40 7.21 -4.73
C ALA A 39 -0.04 5.77 -5.01
N LEU A 40 0.78 4.81 -4.57
CA LEU A 40 0.50 3.38 -4.59
C LEU A 40 0.53 2.88 -3.15
N ALA A 41 -0.55 2.24 -2.72
CA ALA A 41 -0.61 1.47 -1.49
C ALA A 41 -0.61 -0.02 -1.86
N GLN A 42 0.46 -0.70 -1.47
CA GLN A 42 0.63 -2.13 -1.62
C GLN A 42 1.51 -2.58 -0.44
N THR A 43 1.15 -3.66 0.24
CA THR A 43 2.09 -4.28 1.17
C THR A 43 2.92 -5.30 0.41
N ASP A 44 4.23 -5.08 0.37
CA ASP A 44 5.14 -6.12 -0.09
C ASP A 44 5.24 -7.16 1.02
N LEU A 45 4.77 -8.39 0.75
CA LEU A 45 5.06 -9.54 1.63
C LEU A 45 6.58 -9.74 1.84
N ARG A 46 7.45 -9.14 1.01
CA ARG A 46 8.91 -9.11 1.19
C ARG A 46 9.42 -8.14 2.26
N SER A 47 8.66 -7.12 2.65
CA SER A 47 9.11 -6.11 3.62
C SER A 47 9.06 -6.58 5.09
N GLN A 48 8.61 -7.80 5.37
CA GLN A 48 8.72 -8.38 6.71
C GLN A 48 10.11 -8.98 7.03
N SER A 49 11.08 -8.95 6.11
CA SER A 49 12.37 -9.64 6.26
C SER A 49 13.61 -8.72 6.33
N THR A 50 13.51 -7.48 6.82
CA THR A 50 14.71 -6.62 7.00
C THR A 50 14.85 -5.91 8.34
N ARG A 51 14.09 -6.29 9.38
CA ARG A 51 14.37 -5.79 10.75
C ARG A 51 14.87 -6.85 11.73
N SER A 52 15.69 -7.77 11.23
CA SER A 52 16.51 -8.66 12.05
C SER A 52 17.90 -8.82 11.43
N GLN A 53 18.74 -7.79 11.53
CA GLN A 53 20.19 -7.96 11.76
C GLN A 53 20.91 -6.60 11.80
N SER A 54 21.24 -6.18 13.02
CA SER A 54 22.54 -5.57 13.30
C SER A 54 22.78 -5.65 14.80
N LYS A 55 23.40 -6.77 15.21
CA LYS A 55 24.00 -6.97 16.53
C LYS A 55 25.14 -5.95 16.76
N PRO A 56 25.50 -5.67 18.02
CA PRO A 56 26.37 -4.56 18.40
C PRO A 56 27.81 -4.84 17.97
N ARG A 57 28.51 -3.78 17.54
CA ARG A 57 29.96 -3.83 17.33
C ARG A 57 30.64 -3.80 18.70
N GLN A 58 31.50 -4.78 18.93
CA GLN A 58 32.46 -4.85 20.05
C GLN A 58 33.43 -3.67 20.02
#